data_AF-A0A0P9F7T2-F1
#
_entry.id   AF-A0A0P9F7T2-F1
#
_cell.length_a   1.000
_cell.length_b   1.000
_cell.length_c   1.000
_cell.angle_alpha   90.00
_cell.angle_beta   90.00
_cell.angle_gamma   90.00
#
_symmetry.space_group_name_H-M   'P 1'
#
loop_
_entity.id
_entity.type
_entity.pdbx_description
1 polymer ?
#
loop_
_entity_poly.entity_id
_entity_poly.type
_entity_poly.pdbx_seq_one_letter_code
_entity_poly.pdbx_strand_id
1 'polypeptide(L)'
;MTELLTPPAHTALSGLELPIARLRVTLRLLDATTLPPYKGAMLRGGFGYAFQRASCPQSCWGHSDSCAVGALCPYRWIFETPHPPGVAHLHDLQDIPRPFVIEPPLDQKRAYAAGDALEFGLVLFGRAIDHLAYFLYSFEQLGRMGLGREQARARLERVEVLRPWEPTGVAVYSEGRATAEAARLRGDSVGYIYNAACIAERAARLPRDLRISLPTPLRIKARG
;
A
#
# COMPACT_ATOMS: atom_id res chain seq x y z
N MET A 1 37.66 18.70 24.95
CA MET A 1 36.94 17.44 24.64
C MET A 1 35.48 17.74 24.84
N THR A 2 34.82 18.20 23.78
CA THR A 2 33.41 18.60 23.80
C THR A 2 32.59 17.35 23.56
N GLU A 3 31.88 16.90 24.60
CA GLU A 3 30.90 15.83 24.49
C GLU A 3 29.90 16.15 23.38
N LEU A 4 29.87 15.27 22.38
CA LEU A 4 28.80 15.19 21.40
C LEU A 4 27.53 14.79 22.16
N LEU A 5 26.73 15.77 22.55
CA LEU A 5 25.37 15.57 23.02
C LEU A 5 24.59 14.86 21.90
N THR A 6 24.44 13.54 22.04
CA THR A 6 23.47 12.74 21.30
C THR A 6 22.10 13.42 21.48
N PRO A 7 21.42 13.84 20.40
CA PRO A 7 20.10 14.44 20.55
C PRO A 7 19.17 13.43 21.24
N PRO A 8 18.29 13.87 22.15
CA PRO A 8 17.37 12.97 22.83
C PRO A 8 16.56 12.22 21.77
N ALA A 9 16.47 10.89 21.92
CA ALA A 9 15.56 10.07 21.13
C ALA A 9 14.19 10.76 21.14
N HIS A 10 13.66 11.07 19.96
CA HIS A 10 12.43 11.83 19.83
C HIS A 10 11.30 11.13 20.61
N THR A 11 10.93 11.66 21.78
CA THR A 11 9.87 11.11 22.65
C THR A 11 8.55 10.93 21.90
N ALA A 12 8.32 11.75 20.87
CA ALA A 12 7.15 11.70 20.00
C ALA A 12 6.98 10.38 19.21
N LEU A 13 8.05 9.61 19.00
CA LEU A 13 8.00 8.32 18.29
C LEU A 13 8.08 7.11 19.24
N SER A 14 8.22 7.35 20.55
CA SER A 14 8.32 6.29 21.55
C SER A 14 6.99 5.51 21.61
N GLY A 15 7.06 4.19 21.42
CA GLY A 15 5.89 3.31 21.39
C GLY A 15 5.17 3.18 20.04
N LEU A 16 5.67 3.83 18.97
CA LEU A 16 5.12 3.63 17.62
C LEU A 16 5.62 2.30 17.03
N GLU A 17 4.91 1.22 17.31
CA GLU A 17 5.13 -0.11 16.71
C GLU A 17 4.27 -0.30 15.45
N LEU A 18 4.51 0.53 14.43
CA LEU A 18 3.82 0.43 13.14
C LEU A 18 4.84 0.26 12.00
N PRO A 19 5.17 -0.99 11.60
CA PRO A 19 6.04 -1.22 10.46
C PRO A 19 5.34 -0.74 9.17
N ILE A 20 6.09 -0.06 8.31
CA ILE A 20 5.58 0.41 7.01
C ILE A 20 6.47 -0.15 5.91
N ALA A 21 5.88 -0.80 4.91
CA ALA A 21 6.58 -1.22 3.71
C ALA A 21 6.11 -0.37 2.53
N ARG A 22 7.06 0.15 1.74
CA ARG A 22 6.75 0.84 0.48
C ARG A 22 7.18 -0.04 -0.67
N LEU A 23 6.28 -0.26 -1.61
CA LEU A 23 6.48 -1.11 -2.77
C LEU A 23 6.22 -0.33 -4.06
N ARG A 24 6.95 -0.69 -5.10
CA ARG A 24 6.71 -0.28 -6.49
C ARG A 24 6.06 -1.45 -7.21
N VAL A 25 4.90 -1.20 -7.82
CA VAL A 25 4.16 -2.18 -8.61
C VAL A 25 4.25 -1.81 -10.08
N THR A 26 4.64 -2.75 -10.93
CA THR A 26 4.72 -2.56 -12.38
C THR A 26 3.75 -3.50 -13.09
N LEU A 27 2.76 -2.92 -13.77
CA LEU A 27 1.86 -3.63 -14.68
C LEU A 27 2.31 -3.41 -16.12
N ARG A 28 2.45 -4.50 -16.87
CA ARG A 28 2.73 -4.47 -18.31
C ARG A 28 1.41 -4.53 -19.08
N LEU A 29 1.07 -3.50 -19.84
CA LEU A 29 -0.13 -3.50 -20.68
C LEU A 29 0.06 -4.52 -21.81
N LEU A 30 -0.93 -5.36 -22.04
CA LEU A 30 -0.94 -6.35 -23.12
C LEU A 30 -1.72 -5.86 -24.34
N ASP A 31 -2.71 -5.01 -24.11
CA ASP A 31 -3.52 -4.38 -25.13
C ASP A 31 -3.25 -2.85 -25.13
N ALA A 32 -3.28 -2.22 -26.30
CA ALA A 32 -3.22 -0.76 -26.39
C ALA A 32 -4.51 -0.15 -25.82
N THR A 33 -4.42 0.97 -25.11
CA THR A 33 -5.58 1.54 -24.42
C THR A 33 -5.46 3.02 -24.11
N THR A 34 -6.61 3.66 -23.87
CA THR A 34 -6.69 4.99 -23.25
C THR A 34 -7.22 4.90 -21.82
N LEU A 35 -6.32 5.13 -20.86
CA LEU A 35 -6.65 5.16 -19.43
C LEU A 35 -7.02 6.59 -18.98
N PRO A 36 -7.78 6.74 -17.86
CA PRO A 36 -8.10 8.06 -17.28
C PRO A 36 -6.83 8.85 -16.95
N PRO A 37 -6.85 10.20 -16.96
CA PRO A 37 -5.67 11.00 -16.58
C PRO A 37 -5.22 10.72 -15.13
N TYR A 38 -6.17 10.53 -14.22
CA TYR A 38 -5.90 10.18 -12.82
C TYR A 38 -6.21 8.71 -12.57
N LYS A 39 -5.19 7.90 -12.25
CA LYS A 39 -5.34 6.43 -12.11
C LYS A 39 -5.90 5.99 -10.77
N GLY A 40 -5.95 6.86 -9.77
CA GLY A 40 -6.27 6.50 -8.39
C GLY A 40 -7.61 5.77 -8.23
N ALA A 41 -8.69 6.31 -8.78
CA ALA A 41 -10.02 5.68 -8.68
C ALA A 41 -10.08 4.32 -9.39
N MET A 42 -9.49 4.23 -10.58
CA MET A 42 -9.42 2.99 -11.36
C MET A 42 -8.62 1.91 -10.63
N LEU A 43 -7.42 2.24 -10.15
CA LEU A 43 -6.56 1.31 -9.43
C LEU A 43 -7.20 0.88 -8.11
N ARG A 44 -7.70 1.83 -7.30
CA ARG A 44 -8.33 1.52 -6.00
C ARG A 44 -9.59 0.67 -6.15
N GLY A 45 -10.47 1.03 -7.07
CA GLY A 45 -11.73 0.31 -7.31
C GLY A 45 -11.47 -1.10 -7.86
N GLY A 46 -10.65 -1.20 -8.91
CA GLY A 46 -10.31 -2.47 -9.52
C GLY A 46 -9.57 -3.41 -8.55
N PHE A 47 -8.58 -2.88 -7.82
CA PHE A 47 -7.85 -3.65 -6.81
C PHE A 47 -8.78 -4.16 -5.71
N GLY A 48 -9.66 -3.31 -5.17
CA GLY A 48 -10.60 -3.71 -4.11
C GLY A 48 -11.51 -4.86 -4.55
N TYR A 49 -12.08 -4.77 -5.75
CA TYR A 49 -12.89 -5.84 -6.31
C TYR A 49 -12.07 -7.13 -6.56
N ALA A 50 -10.88 -7.01 -7.15
CA ALA A 50 -10.00 -8.16 -7.39
C ALA A 50 -9.60 -8.86 -6.09
N PHE A 51 -9.32 -8.09 -5.04
CA PHE A 51 -8.99 -8.62 -3.72
C PHE A 51 -10.17 -9.33 -3.07
N GLN A 52 -11.35 -8.73 -3.10
CA GLN A 52 -12.56 -9.35 -2.57
C GLN A 52 -12.82 -10.70 -3.26
N ARG A 53 -12.74 -10.73 -4.59
CA ARG A 53 -12.92 -11.95 -5.39
C ARG A 53 -11.84 -13.01 -5.14
N ALA A 54 -10.62 -12.59 -4.83
CA ALA A 54 -9.52 -13.48 -4.49
C ALA A 54 -9.61 -14.10 -3.09
N SER A 55 -10.24 -13.42 -2.14
CA SER A 55 -10.16 -13.78 -0.71
C SER A 55 -11.50 -14.12 -0.06
N CYS A 56 -12.63 -13.82 -0.71
CA CYS A 56 -13.96 -13.97 -0.13
C CYS A 56 -14.94 -14.61 -1.13
N PRO A 57 -15.66 -15.70 -0.76
CA PRO A 57 -16.71 -16.27 -1.59
C PRO A 57 -17.79 -15.25 -1.95
N GLN A 58 -18.32 -15.31 -3.17
CA GLN A 58 -19.32 -14.36 -3.65
C GLN A 58 -20.59 -14.33 -2.78
N SER A 59 -20.99 -15.47 -2.22
CA SER A 59 -22.13 -15.56 -1.29
C SER A 59 -21.97 -14.72 -0.03
N CYS A 60 -20.74 -14.35 0.35
CA CYS A 60 -20.45 -13.53 1.53
C CYS A 60 -20.37 -12.03 1.23
N TRP A 61 -20.44 -11.61 -0.04
CA TRP A 61 -20.27 -10.20 -0.40
C TRP A 61 -21.43 -9.36 0.12
N GLY A 62 -21.11 -8.23 0.74
CA GLY A 62 -22.09 -7.35 1.39
C GLY A 62 -22.60 -7.85 2.75
N HIS A 63 -22.14 -9.02 3.23
CA HIS A 63 -22.59 -9.65 4.48
C HIS A 63 -21.41 -9.97 5.41
N SER A 64 -20.41 -9.10 5.44
CA SER A 64 -19.17 -9.35 6.18
C SER A 64 -19.32 -9.24 7.70
N ASP A 65 -20.31 -8.49 8.16
CA ASP A 65 -20.75 -8.37 9.55
C ASP A 65 -21.21 -9.71 10.14
N SER A 66 -21.84 -10.55 9.34
CA SER A 66 -22.34 -11.89 9.68
C SER A 66 -21.38 -13.03 9.27
N CYS A 67 -20.20 -12.70 8.74
CA CYS A 67 -19.24 -13.70 8.27
C CYS A 67 -18.62 -14.49 9.43
N ALA A 68 -18.85 -15.82 9.44
CA ALA A 68 -18.35 -16.74 10.46
C ALA A 68 -16.80 -16.83 10.54
N VAL A 69 -16.08 -16.46 9.48
CA VAL A 69 -14.60 -16.44 9.46
C VAL A 69 -14.06 -15.30 10.32
N GLY A 70 -14.82 -14.22 10.51
CA GLY A 70 -14.48 -13.14 11.43
C GLY A 70 -13.12 -12.49 11.13
N ALA A 71 -12.33 -12.28 12.19
CA ALA A 71 -11.02 -11.65 12.13
C ALA A 71 -9.94 -12.46 11.40
N LEU A 72 -10.19 -13.73 11.07
CA LEU A 72 -9.28 -14.55 10.25
C LEU A 72 -9.41 -14.25 8.75
N CYS A 73 -10.46 -13.54 8.33
CA CYS A 73 -10.73 -13.25 6.93
C CYS A 73 -9.78 -12.15 6.42
N PRO A 74 -8.91 -12.42 5.42
CA PRO A 74 -8.00 -11.43 4.86
C PRO A 74 -8.72 -10.21 4.28
N TYR A 75 -9.90 -10.42 3.67
CA TYR A 75 -10.72 -9.33 3.15
C TYR A 75 -11.16 -8.39 4.28
N ARG A 76 -11.73 -8.94 5.36
CA ARG A 76 -12.15 -8.12 6.51
C ARG A 76 -10.95 -7.41 7.12
N TRP A 77 -9.83 -8.10 7.30
CA TRP A 77 -8.65 -7.47 7.88
C TRP A 77 -8.14 -6.26 7.09
N ILE A 78 -8.22 -6.28 5.75
CA ILE A 78 -7.71 -5.21 4.88
C ILE A 78 -8.74 -4.12 4.56
N PHE A 79 -10.02 -4.48 4.39
CA PHE A 79 -11.04 -3.55 3.89
C PHE A 79 -12.09 -3.15 4.92
N GLU A 80 -12.32 -3.98 5.93
CA GLU A 80 -13.43 -3.88 6.88
C GLU A 80 -12.95 -4.30 8.28
N THR A 81 -11.81 -3.74 8.69
CA THR A 81 -11.11 -4.14 9.91
C THR A 81 -12.06 -3.98 11.09
N PRO A 82 -12.28 -5.03 11.90
CA PRO A 82 -13.21 -4.95 13.03
C PRO A 82 -12.68 -3.98 14.09
N HIS A 83 -13.61 -3.30 14.77
CA HIS A 83 -13.29 -2.44 15.90
C HIS A 83 -12.60 -3.23 17.02
N PRO A 84 -11.60 -2.64 17.71
CA PRO A 84 -11.04 -3.25 18.91
C PRO A 84 -12.14 -3.57 19.94
N PRO A 85 -12.04 -4.69 20.68
CA PRO A 85 -12.99 -5.02 21.73
C PRO A 85 -13.10 -3.85 22.74
N GLY A 86 -14.34 -3.41 23.03
CA GLY A 86 -14.59 -2.32 23.97
C GLY A 86 -14.51 -0.90 23.39
N VAL A 87 -14.21 -0.74 22.10
CA VAL A 87 -14.19 0.57 21.40
C VAL A 87 -15.28 0.59 20.34
N ALA A 88 -16.49 1.00 20.74
CA ALA A 88 -17.65 1.08 19.82
C ALA A 88 -17.50 2.19 18.76
N HIS A 89 -16.74 3.24 19.07
CA HIS A 89 -16.47 4.37 18.18
C HIS A 89 -15.00 4.77 18.32
N LEU A 90 -14.22 4.65 17.24
CA LEU A 90 -13.00 5.43 17.09
C LEU A 90 -13.42 6.87 16.83
N HIS A 91 -12.98 7.82 17.65
CA HIS A 91 -13.28 9.25 17.53
C HIS A 91 -13.35 9.71 16.06
N ASP A 92 -14.48 10.28 15.64
CA ASP A 92 -14.78 10.87 14.33
C ASP A 92 -14.54 9.99 13.08
N LEU A 93 -14.20 8.71 13.23
CA LEU A 93 -13.94 7.77 12.13
C LEU A 93 -15.06 6.74 12.08
N GLN A 94 -15.93 6.85 11.05
CA GLN A 94 -16.95 5.84 10.78
C GLN A 94 -16.34 4.48 10.38
N ASP A 95 -15.15 4.50 9.76
CA ASP A 95 -14.41 3.32 9.33
C ASP A 95 -12.96 3.37 9.82
N ILE A 96 -12.40 2.22 10.21
CA ILE A 96 -10.96 2.08 10.47
C ILE A 96 -10.21 2.35 9.16
N PRO A 97 -9.18 3.22 9.16
CA PRO A 97 -8.37 3.44 7.97
C PRO A 97 -7.79 2.12 7.45
N ARG A 98 -7.99 1.88 6.16
CA ARG A 98 -7.45 0.68 5.51
C ARG A 98 -5.93 0.70 5.64
N PRO A 99 -5.27 -0.40 6.03
CA PRO A 99 -3.84 -0.45 6.32
C PRO A 99 -2.98 -0.49 5.04
N PHE A 100 -3.40 0.21 3.98
CA PHE A 100 -2.64 0.38 2.76
C PHE A 100 -2.99 1.68 2.01
N VAL A 101 -2.05 2.16 1.20
CA VAL A 101 -2.24 3.27 0.26
C VAL A 101 -1.77 2.84 -1.13
N ILE A 102 -2.57 3.13 -2.16
CA ILE A 102 -2.12 3.06 -3.56
C ILE A 102 -1.73 4.48 -3.97
N GLU A 103 -0.46 4.66 -4.33
CA GLU A 103 0.10 5.92 -4.83
C GLU A 103 0.08 5.89 -6.37
N PRO A 104 -0.97 6.40 -7.05
CA PRO A 104 -1.02 6.40 -8.51
C PRO A 104 0.15 7.22 -9.10
N PRO A 105 0.51 7.01 -10.39
CA PRO A 105 1.47 7.87 -11.06
C PRO A 105 1.00 9.33 -10.98
N LEU A 106 1.96 10.25 -10.81
CA LEU A 106 1.70 11.69 -10.74
C LEU A 106 1.55 12.33 -12.13
N ASP A 107 1.93 11.61 -13.18
CA ASP A 107 1.69 12.05 -14.55
C ASP A 107 0.21 11.93 -14.95
N GLN A 108 -0.12 12.53 -16.09
CA GLN A 108 -1.45 12.43 -16.69
C GLN A 108 -1.42 11.64 -18.00
N LYS A 109 -0.48 10.71 -18.18
CA LYS A 109 -0.36 9.90 -19.40
C LYS A 109 -1.66 9.10 -19.58
N ARG A 110 -2.29 9.24 -20.73
CA ARG A 110 -3.57 8.59 -21.06
C ARG A 110 -3.44 7.47 -22.08
N ALA A 111 -2.73 7.70 -23.17
CA ALA A 111 -2.52 6.70 -24.21
C ALA A 111 -1.36 5.78 -23.84
N TYR A 112 -1.63 4.47 -23.88
CA TYR A 112 -0.64 3.42 -23.65
C TYR A 112 -0.65 2.48 -24.85
N ALA A 113 0.54 2.17 -25.37
CA ALA A 113 0.69 1.09 -26.35
C ALA A 113 0.67 -0.27 -25.64
N ALA A 114 0.40 -1.34 -26.40
CA ALA A 114 0.69 -2.68 -25.93
C ALA A 114 2.19 -2.79 -25.64
N GLY A 115 2.54 -3.36 -24.49
CA GLY A 115 3.91 -3.41 -23.99
C GLY A 115 4.33 -2.20 -23.16
N ASP A 116 3.51 -1.15 -22.99
CA ASP A 116 3.83 -0.05 -22.08
C ASP A 116 3.75 -0.46 -20.60
N ALA A 117 4.48 0.27 -19.75
CA ALA A 117 4.46 0.08 -18.31
C ALA A 117 3.44 1.04 -17.67
N LEU A 118 2.67 0.54 -16.71
CA LEU A 118 1.98 1.34 -15.72
C LEU A 118 2.60 1.04 -14.35
N GLU A 119 3.36 1.99 -13.83
CA GLU A 119 4.02 1.91 -12.53
C GLU A 119 3.27 2.74 -11.48
N PHE A 120 3.10 2.20 -10.28
CA PHE A 120 2.51 2.92 -9.15
C PHE A 120 3.06 2.42 -7.81
N GLY A 121 2.90 3.23 -6.76
CA GLY A 121 3.30 2.86 -5.41
C GLY A 121 2.21 2.10 -4.67
N LEU A 122 2.63 1.21 -3.78
CA LEU A 122 1.80 0.58 -2.76
C LEU A 122 2.50 0.76 -1.41
N VAL A 123 1.81 1.33 -0.42
CA VAL A 123 2.29 1.41 0.96
C VAL A 123 1.46 0.47 1.81
N LEU A 124 2.10 -0.40 2.59
CA LEU A 124 1.45 -1.33 3.53
C LEU A 124 1.81 -0.93 4.95
N PHE A 125 0.84 -0.99 5.86
CA PHE A 125 0.99 -0.62 7.26
C PHE A 125 0.71 -1.82 8.16
N GLY A 126 1.57 -2.04 9.15
CA GLY A 126 1.38 -3.08 10.16
C GLY A 126 1.18 -4.46 9.53
N ARG A 127 0.15 -5.16 10.01
CA ARG A 127 -0.21 -6.53 9.57
C ARG A 127 -0.62 -6.65 8.10
N ALA A 128 -0.84 -5.54 7.38
CA ALA A 128 -1.05 -5.62 5.94
C ALA A 128 0.17 -6.18 5.20
N ILE A 129 1.38 -6.00 5.77
CA ILE A 129 2.62 -6.58 5.26
C ILE A 129 2.53 -8.11 5.25
N ASP A 130 1.95 -8.71 6.29
CA ASP A 130 1.74 -10.17 6.38
C ASP A 130 0.79 -10.70 5.30
N HIS A 131 -0.01 -9.81 4.71
CA HIS A 131 -1.01 -10.14 3.70
C HIS A 131 -0.49 -9.91 2.27
N LEU A 132 0.81 -9.61 2.08
CA LEU A 132 1.42 -9.29 0.79
C LEU A 132 1.03 -10.29 -0.32
N ALA A 133 0.98 -11.60 -0.03
CA ALA A 133 0.58 -12.60 -1.02
C ALA A 133 -0.81 -12.34 -1.61
N TYR A 134 -1.78 -11.88 -0.79
CA TYR A 134 -3.10 -11.49 -1.28
C TYR A 134 -3.03 -10.23 -2.14
N PHE A 135 -2.21 -9.25 -1.79
CA PHE A 135 -1.99 -8.06 -2.62
C PHE A 135 -1.44 -8.43 -4.00
N LEU A 136 -0.37 -9.23 -4.04
CA LEU A 136 0.27 -9.68 -5.29
C LEU A 136 -0.73 -10.42 -6.18
N TYR A 137 -1.41 -11.43 -5.64
CA TYR A 137 -2.40 -12.18 -6.39
C TYR A 137 -3.56 -11.30 -6.87
N SER A 138 -4.00 -10.34 -6.05
CA SER A 138 -5.08 -9.42 -6.44
C SER A 138 -4.65 -8.48 -7.57
N PHE A 139 -3.40 -8.05 -7.62
CA PHE A 139 -2.88 -7.27 -8.76
C PHE A 139 -2.75 -8.11 -10.04
N GLU A 140 -2.39 -9.39 -9.93
CA GLU A 140 -2.46 -10.30 -11.06
C GLU A 140 -3.90 -10.42 -11.58
N GLN A 141 -4.87 -10.63 -10.68
CA GLN A 141 -6.28 -10.73 -11.07
C GLN A 141 -6.81 -9.42 -11.66
N LEU A 142 -6.44 -8.28 -11.09
CA LEU A 142 -6.77 -6.96 -11.64
C LEU A 142 -6.31 -6.83 -13.09
N GLY A 143 -5.05 -7.19 -13.38
CA GLY A 143 -4.51 -7.15 -14.73
C GLY A 143 -5.27 -8.08 -15.70
N ARG A 144 -5.64 -9.28 -15.25
CA ARG A 144 -6.43 -10.25 -16.05
C ARG A 144 -7.86 -9.79 -16.32
N MET A 145 -8.50 -9.16 -15.34
CA MET A 145 -9.85 -8.60 -15.47
C MET A 145 -9.91 -7.39 -16.42
N GLY A 146 -8.78 -6.70 -16.59
CA GLY A 146 -8.66 -5.54 -17.45
C GLY A 146 -8.73 -4.22 -16.71
N LEU A 147 -8.05 -3.21 -17.26
CA LEU A 147 -7.91 -1.87 -16.72
C LEU A 147 -8.76 -0.86 -17.49
N GLY A 148 -9.37 0.07 -16.75
CA GLY A 148 -10.10 1.19 -17.34
C GLY A 148 -11.39 0.78 -18.06
N ARG A 149 -11.95 1.71 -18.83
CA ARG A 149 -13.24 1.51 -19.54
C ARG A 149 -13.13 0.43 -20.63
N GLU A 150 -11.98 0.35 -21.27
CA GLU A 150 -11.69 -0.58 -22.37
C GLU A 150 -11.31 -1.98 -21.87
N GLN A 151 -11.23 -2.19 -20.54
CA GLN A 151 -10.84 -3.47 -19.93
C GLN A 151 -9.53 -4.02 -20.51
N ALA A 152 -8.57 -3.14 -20.76
CA ALA A 152 -7.30 -3.50 -21.37
C ALA A 152 -6.52 -4.43 -20.44
N ARG A 153 -6.13 -5.61 -20.94
CA ARG A 153 -5.44 -6.60 -20.11
C ARG A 153 -4.04 -6.13 -19.78
N ALA A 154 -3.61 -6.51 -18.60
CA ALA A 154 -2.26 -6.29 -18.12
C ALA A 154 -1.72 -7.52 -17.39
N ARG A 155 -0.40 -7.64 -17.37
CA ARG A 155 0.33 -8.61 -16.56
C ARG A 155 0.98 -7.89 -15.39
N LEU A 156 0.88 -8.44 -14.18
CA LEU A 156 1.78 -8.06 -13.10
C LEU A 156 3.18 -8.53 -13.48
N GLU A 157 4.05 -7.58 -13.79
CA GLU A 157 5.39 -7.86 -14.28
C GLU A 157 6.38 -7.97 -13.14
N ARG A 158 6.34 -7.00 -12.22
CA ARG A 158 7.29 -6.88 -11.13
C ARG A 158 6.69 -6.13 -9.95
N VAL A 159 7.03 -6.57 -8.74
CA VAL A 159 6.82 -5.79 -7.52
C VAL A 159 8.13 -5.74 -6.75
N GLU A 160 8.53 -4.54 -6.35
CA GLU A 160 9.75 -4.31 -5.60
C GLU A 160 9.42 -3.70 -4.26
N VAL A 161 10.02 -4.19 -3.18
CA VAL A 161 10.02 -3.47 -1.91
C VAL A 161 11.18 -2.49 -1.90
N LEU A 162 10.88 -1.22 -1.63
CA LEU A 162 11.85 -0.14 -1.64
C LEU A 162 12.53 -0.01 -0.28
N ARG A 163 13.81 0.36 -0.29
CA ARG A 163 14.51 0.74 0.94
C ARG A 163 13.95 2.06 1.47
N PRO A 164 13.95 2.28 2.80
CA PRO A 164 13.53 3.56 3.35
C PRO A 164 14.29 4.72 2.74
N TRP A 165 13.55 5.75 2.30
CA TRP A 165 14.10 6.98 1.73
C TRP A 165 14.86 6.85 0.39
N GLU A 166 14.87 5.66 -0.22
CA GLU A 166 15.59 5.38 -1.47
C GLU A 166 14.62 4.94 -2.59
N PRO A 167 14.96 5.22 -3.87
CA PRO A 167 14.17 4.73 -5.01
C PRO A 167 14.48 3.26 -5.38
N THR A 168 15.52 2.69 -4.78
CA THR A 168 16.03 1.33 -5.00
C THR A 168 15.35 0.33 -4.08
N GLY A 169 15.23 -0.89 -4.55
CA GLY A 169 14.54 -1.96 -3.85
C GLY A 169 14.95 -3.34 -4.32
N VAL A 170 14.32 -4.35 -3.74
CA VAL A 170 14.47 -5.74 -4.17
C VAL A 170 13.14 -6.28 -4.68
N ALA A 171 13.19 -7.10 -5.72
CA ALA A 171 11.99 -7.76 -6.23
C ALA A 171 11.44 -8.71 -5.17
N VAL A 172 10.16 -8.56 -4.85
CA VAL A 172 9.37 -9.48 -4.04
C VAL A 172 8.46 -10.34 -4.92
N TYR A 173 8.29 -9.92 -6.17
CA TYR A 173 7.56 -10.64 -7.19
C TYR A 173 8.17 -10.34 -8.55
N SER A 174 8.38 -11.38 -9.36
CA SER A 174 8.80 -11.26 -10.74
C SER A 174 8.39 -12.51 -11.52
N GLU A 175 8.14 -12.36 -12.82
CA GLU A 175 7.92 -13.51 -13.72
C GLU A 175 6.79 -14.47 -13.28
N GLY A 176 5.70 -13.94 -12.70
CA GLY A 176 4.58 -14.79 -12.28
C GLY A 176 4.76 -15.44 -10.91
N ARG A 177 5.82 -15.12 -10.16
CA ARG A 177 6.19 -15.80 -8.92
C ARG A 177 6.64 -14.83 -7.84
N ALA A 178 6.30 -15.14 -6.60
CA ALA A 178 6.93 -14.49 -5.45
C ALA A 178 8.40 -14.94 -5.33
N THR A 179 9.28 -14.02 -4.96
CA THR A 179 10.71 -14.29 -4.77
C THR A 179 10.99 -14.72 -3.32
N ALA A 180 12.22 -15.13 -3.02
CA ALA A 180 12.62 -15.46 -1.65
C ALA A 180 12.52 -14.24 -0.71
N GLU A 181 12.73 -13.04 -1.23
CA GLU A 181 12.63 -11.76 -0.51
C GLU A 181 11.21 -11.51 0.02
N ALA A 182 10.17 -12.01 -0.67
CA ALA A 182 8.79 -11.87 -0.22
C ALA A 182 8.52 -12.56 1.12
N ALA A 183 9.22 -13.67 1.40
CA ALA A 183 9.11 -14.35 2.69
C ALA A 183 9.85 -13.59 3.80
N ARG A 184 10.98 -12.94 3.47
CA ARG A 184 11.80 -12.16 4.42
C ARG A 184 11.10 -10.90 4.91
N LEU A 185 10.15 -10.38 4.13
CA LEU A 185 9.25 -9.29 4.53
C LEU A 185 8.43 -9.55 5.79
N ARG A 186 8.16 -10.83 6.11
CA ARG A 186 7.33 -11.22 7.26
C ARG A 186 8.09 -11.37 8.58
N GLY A 187 9.41 -11.54 8.52
CA GLY A 187 10.19 -12.05 9.66
C GLY A 187 11.12 -11.02 10.31
N ASP A 188 11.97 -10.36 9.50
CA ASP A 188 13.09 -9.55 10.02
C ASP A 188 13.58 -8.54 8.96
N SER A 189 12.67 -7.80 8.31
CA SER A 189 13.01 -6.88 7.22
C SER A 189 13.63 -5.55 7.67
N VAL A 190 14.68 -5.64 8.50
CA VAL A 190 15.39 -4.51 9.13
C VAL A 190 15.87 -3.46 8.10
N GLY A 191 16.02 -3.82 6.82
CA GLY A 191 16.45 -2.89 5.76
C GLY A 191 15.36 -2.34 4.83
N TYR A 192 14.11 -2.83 4.89
CA TYR A 192 13.04 -2.47 3.94
C TYR A 192 11.78 -1.91 4.60
N ILE A 193 11.78 -1.89 5.93
CA ILE A 193 10.65 -1.42 6.74
C ILE A 193 11.00 -0.05 7.32
N TYR A 194 10.07 0.89 7.17
CA TYR A 194 10.12 2.10 7.97
C TYR A 194 9.64 1.75 9.39
N ASN A 195 10.45 2.09 10.37
CA ASN A 195 10.15 1.96 11.79
C ASN A 195 10.51 3.26 12.53
N ALA A 196 10.18 3.34 13.83
CA ALA A 196 10.45 4.53 14.63
C ALA A 196 11.93 4.94 14.61
N ALA A 197 12.85 3.97 14.65
CA ALA A 197 14.29 4.22 14.63
C ALA A 197 14.74 4.88 13.32
N CYS A 198 14.39 4.33 12.16
CA CYS A 198 14.82 4.89 10.87
C CYS A 198 14.20 6.27 10.61
N ILE A 199 13.00 6.54 11.15
CA ILE A 199 12.35 7.85 11.07
C ILE A 199 13.10 8.85 11.96
N ALA A 200 13.43 8.48 13.20
CA ALA A 200 14.22 9.32 14.10
C ALA A 200 15.60 9.67 13.52
N GLU A 201 16.30 8.68 12.95
CA GLU A 201 17.58 8.88 12.27
C GLU A 201 17.47 9.79 11.05
N ARG A 202 16.37 9.71 10.28
CA ARG A 202 16.13 10.62 9.15
C ARG A 202 15.85 12.03 9.67
N ALA A 203 15.00 12.17 10.69
CA ALA A 203 14.62 13.44 11.28
C ALA A 203 15.82 14.21 11.84
N ALA A 204 16.74 13.54 12.54
CA ALA A 204 17.96 14.14 13.08
C ALA A 204 18.90 14.74 12.01
N ARG A 205 18.75 14.32 10.74
CA ARG A 205 19.56 14.79 9.60
C ARG A 205 18.85 15.84 8.74
N LEU A 206 17.58 16.15 9.02
CA LEU A 206 16.83 17.15 8.26
C LEU A 206 17.26 18.58 8.66
N PRO A 207 17.19 19.55 7.74
CA PRO A 207 17.41 20.95 8.08
C PRO A 207 16.30 21.46 9.01
N ARG A 208 16.60 22.53 9.77
CA ARG A 208 15.62 23.18 10.66
C ARG A 208 14.42 23.76 9.90
N ASP A 209 14.68 24.31 8.73
CA ASP A 209 13.65 24.89 7.87
C ASP A 209 13.20 23.85 6.83
N LEU A 210 11.91 23.51 6.88
CA LEU A 210 11.31 22.50 6.00
C LEU A 210 10.26 23.14 5.10
N ARG A 211 10.24 22.69 3.84
CA ARG A 211 9.14 22.96 2.90
C ARG A 211 8.34 21.69 2.69
N ILE A 212 7.04 21.76 2.95
CA ILE A 212 6.10 20.70 2.63
C ILE A 212 5.47 21.02 1.27
N SER A 213 5.59 20.11 0.32
CA SER A 213 4.93 20.20 -0.99
C SER A 213 3.88 19.10 -1.06
N LEU A 214 2.66 19.45 -1.47
CA LEU A 214 1.54 18.54 -1.59
C LEU A 214 1.31 18.25 -3.08
N PRO A 215 1.84 17.14 -3.61
CA PRO A 215 1.71 16.81 -5.04
C PRO A 215 0.28 16.40 -5.41
N THR A 216 -0.56 16.09 -4.43
CA THR A 216 -1.98 15.78 -4.59
C THR A 216 -2.82 16.71 -3.69
N PRO A 217 -4.08 17.00 -4.07
CA PRO A 217 -4.94 17.87 -3.27
C PRO A 217 -5.15 17.32 -1.85
N LEU A 218 -4.85 18.14 -0.84
CA LEU A 218 -5.11 17.84 0.57
C LEU A 218 -6.49 18.37 0.97
N ARG A 219 -7.35 17.47 1.47
CA ARG A 219 -8.66 17.84 2.04
C ARG A 219 -8.54 17.85 3.56
N ILE A 220 -8.53 19.04 4.15
CA ILE A 220 -8.51 19.23 5.60
C ILE A 220 -9.92 19.58 6.03
N LYS A 221 -10.53 18.76 6.89
CA LYS A 221 -11.77 19.15 7.57
C LYS A 221 -11.40 20.15 8.66
N ALA A 222 -11.92 21.37 8.57
CA ALA A 222 -11.71 22.41 9.57
C ALA A 222 -13.05 22.75 10.21
N ARG A 223 -13.15 22.52 11.53
CA ARG A 223 -14.39 22.56 12.34
C ARG A 223 -15.35 21.41 11.96
N GLY A 224 -15.77 20.64 12.96
CA GLY A 224 -16.55 19.41 12.82
C GLY A 224 -17.82 19.56 12.00
#